data_AF-A0A965USW2-F1
#
_entry.id   AF-A0A965USW2-F1
#
_cell.length_a   1.000
_cell.length_b   1.000
_cell.length_c   1.000
_cell.angle_alpha   90.00
_cell.angle_beta   90.00
_cell.angle_gamma   90.00
#
_symmetry.space_group_name_H-M   'P 1'
#
loop_
_entity.id
_entity.type
_entity.pdbx_description
1 polymer ?
#
loop_
_entity_poly.entity_id
_entity_poly.type
_entity_poly.pdbx_seq_one_letter_code
_entity_poly.pdbx_strand_id
1 'polypeptide(L)'
;MTPEYTLQAACVKLFKLLRPHEEGRLFLNLNNPRSRTNGHFLKGIGLTAGVADMTYLSDKGAIFLEFKANKGKQSLSQKWWQGVVQEAGYRYEVIRSVEDFQNLITQL
;
A
#
# COMPACT_ATOMS: atom_id res chain seq x y z
N MET A 1 10.67 13.72 -5.91
CA MET A 1 10.15 12.40 -5.48
C MET A 1 10.60 12.18 -4.04
N THR A 2 9.70 11.83 -3.11
CA THR A 2 10.06 11.60 -1.70
C THR A 2 10.77 10.26 -1.54
N PRO A 3 11.52 10.02 -0.44
CA PRO A 3 12.12 8.71 -0.18
C PRO A 3 11.11 7.55 -0.20
N GLU A 4 9.90 7.77 0.31
CA GLU A 4 8.80 6.78 0.27
C GLU A 4 8.37 6.47 -1.16
N TYR A 5 8.18 7.49 -2.01
CA TYR A 5 7.86 7.26 -3.43
C TYR A 5 8.99 6.55 -4.18
N THR A 6 10.26 6.85 -3.86
CA THR A 6 11.41 6.14 -4.43
C THR A 6 11.42 4.66 -4.03
N LEU A 7 11.17 4.35 -2.75
CA LEU A 7 11.06 2.99 -2.25
C LEU A 7 9.90 2.22 -2.92
N GLN A 8 8.72 2.83 -2.97
CA GLN A 8 7.54 2.25 -3.61
C GLN A 8 7.80 1.96 -5.10
N ALA A 9 8.37 2.91 -5.84
CA ALA A 9 8.71 2.71 -7.25
C ALA A 9 9.73 1.57 -7.45
N ALA A 10 10.72 1.45 -6.57
CA ALA A 10 11.69 0.35 -6.61
C ALA A 10 11.01 -1.02 -6.36
N CYS A 11 10.07 -1.09 -5.42
CA CYS A 11 9.32 -2.32 -5.14
C CYS A 11 8.40 -2.71 -6.31
N VAL A 12 7.72 -1.74 -6.95
CA VAL A 12 6.93 -2.00 -8.17
C VAL A 12 7.81 -2.55 -9.29
N LYS A 13 9.01 -1.99 -9.49
CA LYS A 13 9.97 -2.50 -10.49
C LYS A 13 10.39 -3.92 -10.16
N LEU A 14 10.69 -4.22 -8.88
CA LEU A 14 11.08 -5.55 -8.44
C LEU A 14 9.94 -6.57 -8.63
N PHE A 15 8.70 -6.21 -8.30
CA PHE A 15 7.53 -7.07 -8.49
C PHE A 15 7.40 -7.52 -9.94
N LYS A 16 7.53 -6.58 -10.90
CA LYS A 16 7.48 -6.90 -12.34
C LYS A 16 8.57 -7.88 -12.78
N LEU A 17 9.74 -7.88 -12.14
CA LEU A 17 10.83 -8.80 -12.42
C LEU A 17 10.59 -10.19 -11.81
N LEU A 18 10.07 -10.25 -10.58
CA LEU A 18 9.92 -11.51 -9.83
C LEU A 18 8.59 -12.22 -10.06
N ARG A 19 7.56 -11.49 -10.50
CA ARG A 19 6.20 -11.98 -10.76
C ARG A 19 5.68 -11.47 -12.11
N PRO A 20 6.38 -11.72 -13.23
CA PRO A 20 5.98 -11.21 -14.55
C PRO A 20 4.60 -11.73 -15.01
N HIS A 21 4.16 -12.88 -14.50
CA HIS A 21 2.86 -13.48 -14.83
C HIS A 21 1.69 -12.97 -13.98
N GLU A 22 1.96 -12.05 -13.05
CA GLU A 22 0.96 -11.48 -12.12
C GLU A 22 0.64 -10.01 -12.43
N GLU A 23 0.75 -9.62 -13.71
CA GLU A 23 0.45 -8.27 -14.14
C GLU A 23 -0.98 -7.86 -13.71
N GLY A 24 -1.11 -6.63 -13.21
CA GLY A 24 -2.36 -6.08 -12.69
C GLY A 24 -2.72 -6.50 -11.25
N ARG A 25 -2.01 -7.46 -10.63
CA ARG A 25 -2.31 -7.88 -9.24
C ARG A 25 -1.75 -6.92 -8.19
N LEU A 26 -0.72 -6.13 -8.50
CA LEU A 26 -0.16 -5.09 -7.63
C LEU A 26 -0.49 -3.70 -8.18
N PHE A 27 -1.21 -2.87 -7.41
CA PHE A 27 -1.66 -1.55 -7.86
C PHE A 27 -1.69 -0.50 -6.74
N LEU A 28 -1.62 0.78 -7.14
CA LEU A 28 -1.67 1.95 -6.27
C LEU A 28 -3.11 2.20 -5.80
N ASN A 29 -3.28 2.46 -4.50
CA ASN A 29 -4.51 3.01 -3.94
C ASN A 29 -4.42 4.54 -3.90
N LEU A 30 -4.91 5.22 -4.92
CA LEU A 30 -4.80 6.68 -4.99
C LEU A 30 -5.77 7.36 -4.00
N ASN A 31 -5.22 7.91 -2.92
CA ASN A 31 -6.00 8.55 -1.84
C ASN A 31 -5.59 10.03 -1.58
N ASN A 32 -5.35 10.79 -2.65
CA ASN A 32 -4.79 12.14 -2.58
C ASN A 32 -5.79 13.20 -3.07
N PRO A 33 -6.65 13.76 -2.20
CA PRO A 33 -7.56 14.84 -2.58
C PRO A 33 -6.78 16.12 -2.93
N ARG A 34 -7.22 16.82 -3.99
CA ARG A 34 -6.54 18.03 -4.49
C ARG A 34 -6.97 19.32 -3.79
N SER A 35 -8.07 19.27 -3.06
CA SER A 35 -8.61 20.40 -2.28
C SER A 35 -9.57 19.89 -1.20
N ARG A 36 -9.96 20.75 -0.25
CA ARG A 36 -10.93 20.40 0.78
C ARG A 36 -12.28 20.00 0.17
N THR A 37 -12.78 20.76 -0.80
CA THR A 37 -14.04 20.47 -1.51
C THR A 37 -13.97 19.15 -2.25
N ASN A 38 -12.86 18.91 -2.96
CA ASN A 38 -12.64 17.63 -3.64
C ASN A 38 -12.57 16.47 -2.62
N GLY A 39 -11.91 16.65 -1.48
CA GLY A 39 -11.87 15.65 -0.42
C GLY A 39 -13.26 15.33 0.15
N HIS A 40 -14.13 16.33 0.34
CA HIS A 40 -15.52 16.09 0.75
C HIS A 40 -16.30 15.29 -0.30
N PHE A 41 -16.20 15.68 -1.57
CA PHE A 41 -16.83 14.93 -2.66
C PHE A 41 -16.30 13.49 -2.73
N LEU A 42 -14.98 13.30 -2.70
CA LEU A 42 -14.35 11.99 -2.77
C LEU A 42 -14.76 11.09 -1.60
N LYS A 43 -14.88 11.64 -0.38
CA LYS A 43 -15.42 10.89 0.78
C LYS A 43 -16.85 10.42 0.54
N GLY A 44 -17.67 11.24 -0.12
CA GLY A 44 -19.03 10.87 -0.52
C GLY A 44 -19.09 9.70 -1.51
N ILE A 45 -18.02 9.45 -2.26
CA ILE A 45 -17.92 8.32 -3.21
C ILE A 45 -16.97 7.21 -2.72
N GLY A 46 -16.62 7.19 -1.44
CA GLY A 46 -15.88 6.07 -0.83
C GLY A 46 -14.40 6.31 -0.58
N LEU A 47 -13.89 7.55 -0.63
CA LEU A 47 -12.53 7.84 -0.19
C LEU A 47 -12.39 7.58 1.32
N THR A 48 -11.56 6.58 1.65
CA THR A 48 -11.25 6.20 3.03
C THR A 48 -9.88 6.75 3.43
N ALA A 49 -9.83 7.55 4.50
CA ALA A 49 -8.58 8.17 4.95
C ALA A 49 -7.58 7.12 5.46
N GLY A 50 -6.33 7.21 5.04
CA GLY A 50 -5.27 6.34 5.54
C GLY A 50 -5.25 4.92 4.98
N VAL A 51 -5.97 4.64 3.88
CA VAL A 51 -5.77 3.41 3.11
C VAL A 51 -4.28 3.26 2.77
N ALA A 52 -3.78 2.01 2.83
CA ALA A 52 -2.41 1.69 2.48
C ALA A 52 -2.08 2.14 1.05
N ASP A 53 -0.82 2.47 0.79
CA ASP A 53 -0.38 2.96 -0.52
C ASP A 53 -0.68 1.99 -1.67
N MET A 54 -0.55 0.68 -1.46
CA MET A 54 -0.77 -0.32 -2.50
C MET A 54 -1.58 -1.52 -2.01
N THR A 55 -2.20 -2.20 -2.98
CA THR A 55 -2.86 -3.50 -2.78
C THR A 55 -2.20 -4.53 -3.69
N TYR A 56 -1.92 -5.70 -3.16
CA TYR A 56 -1.49 -6.88 -3.89
C TYR A 56 -2.53 -8.01 -3.75
N LEU A 57 -3.05 -8.49 -4.88
CA LEU A 57 -3.97 -9.62 -4.94
C LEU A 57 -3.18 -10.93 -5.05
N SER A 58 -2.80 -11.52 -3.92
CA SER A 58 -2.14 -12.83 -3.88
C SER A 58 -3.16 -13.96 -4.03
N ASP A 59 -2.70 -15.18 -4.28
CA ASP A 59 -3.57 -16.37 -4.34
C ASP A 59 -4.23 -16.70 -3.00
N LYS A 60 -3.70 -16.16 -1.89
CA LYS A 60 -4.24 -16.31 -0.53
C LYS A 60 -5.16 -15.15 -0.12
N GLY A 61 -5.40 -14.19 -1.02
CA GLY A 61 -6.22 -13.00 -0.77
C GLY A 61 -5.44 -11.69 -0.87
N ALA A 62 -6.13 -10.59 -0.55
CA ALA A 62 -5.57 -9.25 -0.62
C ALA A 62 -4.53 -8.98 0.48
N ILE A 63 -3.44 -8.35 0.09
CA ILE A 63 -2.37 -7.87 0.96
C ILE A 63 -2.22 -6.37 0.75
N PHE A 64 -2.35 -5.61 1.82
CA PHE A 64 -2.24 -4.15 1.79
C PHE A 64 -0.84 -3.72 2.22
N LEU A 65 -0.21 -2.84 1.45
CA LEU A 65 1.19 -2.48 1.58
C LEU A 65 1.34 -0.98 1.81
N GLU A 66 1.92 -0.62 2.94
CA GLU A 66 2.19 0.76 3.34
C GLU A 66 3.70 1.01 3.38
N PHE A 67 4.19 1.98 2.61
CA PHE A 67 5.60 2.24 2.47
C PHE A 67 6.06 3.31 3.45
N LYS A 68 7.05 2.97 4.28
CA LYS A 68 7.68 3.89 5.25
C LYS A 68 9.20 3.84 5.13
N ALA A 69 9.78 4.73 4.34
CA ALA A 69 11.22 4.85 4.21
C ALA A 69 11.85 5.57 5.43
N ASN A 70 13.09 5.19 5.78
CA ASN A 70 13.89 5.81 6.84
C ASN A 70 13.14 5.85 8.20
N LYS A 71 12.92 7.07 8.74
CA LYS A 71 12.20 7.32 9.99
C LYS A 71 10.69 7.55 9.78
N GLY A 72 10.16 7.26 8.59
CA GLY A 72 8.74 7.37 8.27
C GLY A 72 7.88 6.59 9.28
N LYS A 73 6.79 7.19 9.74
CA LYS A 73 5.86 6.59 10.70
C LYS A 73 4.45 6.65 10.13
N GLN A 74 3.67 5.62 10.41
CA GLN A 74 2.24 5.64 10.12
C GLN A 74 1.56 6.77 10.91
N SER A 75 0.68 7.50 10.23
CA SER A 75 -0.24 8.44 10.87
C SER A 75 -1.27 7.69 11.72
N LEU A 76 -2.05 8.42 12.52
CA LEU A 76 -3.14 7.83 13.30
C LEU A 76 -4.21 7.18 12.39
N SER A 77 -4.54 7.81 11.26
CA SER A 77 -5.52 7.24 10.31
C SER A 77 -5.00 5.98 9.62
N GLN A 78 -3.70 5.92 9.31
CA GLN A 78 -3.08 4.72 8.74
C GLN A 78 -3.07 3.55 9.72
N LYS A 79 -2.77 3.81 11.00
CA LYS A 79 -2.84 2.77 12.05
C LYS A 79 -4.28 2.30 12.30
N TRP A 80 -5.23 3.22 12.32
CA TRP A 80 -6.65 2.87 12.43
C TRP A 80 -7.08 1.98 11.26
N TRP A 81 -6.75 2.36 10.02
CA TRP A 81 -7.15 1.59 8.85
C TRP A 81 -6.43 0.24 8.74
N GLN A 82 -5.17 0.16 9.19
CA GLN A 82 -4.50 -1.12 9.41
C GLN A 82 -5.33 -2.03 10.33
N GLY A 83 -5.85 -1.50 11.45
CA GLY A 83 -6.73 -2.24 12.35
C GLY A 83 -7.96 -2.79 11.63
N VAL A 84 -8.64 -1.96 10.85
CA VAL A 84 -9.81 -2.36 10.03
C VAL A 84 -9.48 -3.51 9.08
N VAL A 85 -8.33 -3.45 8.39
CA VAL A 85 -7.87 -4.51 7.48
C VAL A 85 -7.65 -5.83 8.23
N GLN A 86 -6.96 -5.76 9.37
CA GLN A 86 -6.59 -6.94 10.17
C GLN A 86 -7.81 -7.57 10.86
N GLU A 87 -8.73 -6.75 11.38
CA GLU A 87 -10.02 -7.22 11.94
C GLU A 87 -10.89 -7.92 10.89
N ALA A 88 -10.82 -7.48 9.63
CA ALA A 88 -11.49 -8.12 8.50
C ALA A 88 -10.79 -9.41 8.01
N GLY A 89 -9.66 -9.81 8.61
CA GLY A 89 -8.94 -11.04 8.28
C GLY A 89 -7.97 -10.92 7.10
N TYR A 90 -7.69 -9.71 6.61
CA TYR A 90 -6.74 -9.48 5.53
C TYR A 90 -5.33 -9.15 6.07
N ARG A 91 -4.33 -9.33 5.20
CA ARG A 91 -2.93 -9.06 5.55
C ARG A 91 -2.60 -7.59 5.30
N TYR A 92 -1.91 -6.98 6.25
CA TYR A 92 -1.37 -5.62 6.14
C TYR A 92 0.12 -5.64 6.47
N GLU A 93 0.95 -5.06 5.60
CA GLU A 93 2.40 -5.03 5.77
C GLU A 93 2.95 -3.61 5.63
N VAL A 94 3.85 -3.25 6.55
CA VAL A 94 4.63 -2.02 6.45
C VAL A 94 5.97 -2.34 5.80
N ILE A 95 6.21 -1.78 4.62
CA ILE A 95 7.43 -1.99 3.85
C ILE A 95 8.40 -0.85 4.14
N ARG A 96 9.57 -1.17 4.73
CA ARG A 96 10.62 -0.17 5.03
C ARG A 96 11.81 -0.24 4.10
N SER A 97 11.98 -1.36 3.40
CA SER A 97 13.07 -1.58 2.46
C SER A 97 12.61 -2.41 1.26
N VAL A 98 13.39 -2.39 0.18
CA VAL A 98 13.18 -3.27 -0.98
C VAL A 98 13.34 -4.74 -0.57
N GLU A 99 14.22 -5.02 0.40
CA GLU A 99 14.43 -6.36 0.95
C GLU A 99 13.20 -6.86 1.73
N ASP A 100 12.54 -6.01 2.52
CA ASP A 100 11.28 -6.36 3.20
C ASP A 100 10.22 -6.79 2.18
N PHE A 101 10.09 -6.02 1.11
CA PHE A 101 9.16 -6.32 0.02
C PHE A 101 9.54 -7.61 -0.70
N GLN A 102 10.82 -7.82 -1.00
CA GLN A 102 11.33 -9.04 -1.63
C GLN A 102 11.05 -10.28 -0.78
N ASN A 103 11.30 -10.20 0.52
CA ASN A 103 11.05 -11.28 1.46
C ASN A 103 9.55 -11.59 1.53
N LEU A 104 8.70 -10.56 1.58
CA LEU A 104 7.25 -10.73 1.54
C LEU A 104 6.82 -11.52 0.28
N ILE A 105 7.20 -11.06 -0.91
CA ILE A 105 6.72 -11.66 -2.16
C ILE A 105 7.29 -13.04 -2.43
N THR A 106 8.49 -13.36 -1.94
CA THR A 106 9.10 -14.69 -2.11
C THR A 106 8.57 -15.74 -1.14
N GLN A 107 8.00 -15.33 -0.01
CA GLN A 107 7.42 -16.21 1.01
C GLN A 107 5.90 -16.45 0.84
N LEU A 108 5.26 -15.79 -0.12
CA LEU A 108 3.85 -15.97 -0.45
C LEU A 108 3.62 -17.17 -1.36
#